data_AF-A0A5N6E5K2-F1
#
_entry.id   AF-A0A5N6E5K2-F1
#
_cell.length_a   1.000
_cell.length_b   1.000
_cell.length_c   1.000
_cell.angle_alpha   90.00
_cell.angle_beta   90.00
_cell.angle_gamma   90.00
#
_symmetry.space_group_name_H-M   'P 1'
#
loop_
_entity.id
_entity.type
_entity.pdbx_description
1 polymer ?
#
loop_
_entity_poly.entity_id
_entity_poly.type
_entity_poly.pdbx_seq_one_letter_code
_entity_poly.pdbx_strand_id
1 'polypeptide(L)'
;MTRLLSHVTEYLEFYNGLDLLDSFAPTVFEDQSFDGATTTLLRRHFKEWAATAPQVEQGNDRSRFPQSGRYRFFIMVDQEALESVLSISDPERRSETGFVRLVNGVWKPEELDEEELEELEISDPSELEIHEPLEGCALEDVGWMKVSYEDAEARAFLKIGDNVDWSSYYQRPPCIVTWI
;
A
#
# COMPACT_ATOMS: atom_id res chain seq x y z
N MET A 1 4.70 -10.45 -12.11
CA MET A 1 3.30 -10.92 -12.09
C MET A 1 3.13 -12.36 -11.62
N THR A 2 3.81 -13.36 -12.17
CA THR A 2 3.59 -14.79 -11.82
C THR A 2 3.65 -15.09 -10.32
N ARG A 3 4.63 -14.52 -9.59
CA ARG A 3 4.77 -14.75 -8.15
C ARG A 3 3.63 -14.16 -7.32
N LEU A 4 3.16 -12.96 -7.65
CA LEU A 4 1.99 -12.34 -7.00
C LEU A 4 0.71 -13.15 -7.26
N LEU A 5 0.51 -13.58 -8.51
CA LEU A 5 -0.69 -14.35 -8.88
C LEU A 5 -0.73 -15.73 -8.22
N SER A 6 0.41 -16.39 -8.00
CA SER A 6 0.49 -17.67 -7.29
C SER A 6 -0.11 -17.55 -5.89
N HIS A 7 0.33 -16.56 -5.11
CA HIS A 7 -0.15 -16.33 -3.74
C HIS A 7 -1.62 -15.91 -3.69
N VAL A 8 -2.09 -15.14 -4.66
CA VAL A 8 -3.53 -14.84 -4.81
C VAL A 8 -4.33 -16.11 -5.09
N THR A 9 -3.82 -17.00 -5.96
CA THR A 9 -4.47 -18.27 -6.29
C THR A 9 -4.60 -19.16 -5.07
N GLU A 10 -3.52 -19.34 -4.30
CA GLU A 10 -3.52 -20.12 -3.05
C GLU A 10 -4.50 -19.54 -2.02
N TYR A 11 -4.52 -18.21 -1.88
CA TYR A 11 -5.46 -17.54 -0.98
C TYR A 11 -6.92 -17.77 -1.40
N LEU A 12 -7.23 -17.61 -2.68
CA LEU A 12 -8.58 -17.83 -3.19
C LEU A 12 -8.99 -19.31 -3.10
N GLU A 13 -8.07 -20.25 -3.36
CA GLU A 13 -8.33 -21.69 -3.18
C GLU A 13 -8.73 -22.01 -1.74
N PHE A 14 -8.01 -21.48 -0.76
CA PHE A 14 -8.31 -21.69 0.66
C PHE A 14 -9.74 -21.22 1.04
N TYR A 15 -10.22 -20.13 0.43
CA TYR A 15 -11.56 -19.60 0.67
C TYR A 15 -12.62 -20.08 -0.32
N ASN A 16 -12.32 -21.07 -1.17
CA ASN A 16 -13.19 -21.56 -2.26
C ASN A 16 -13.65 -20.45 -3.24
N GLY A 17 -12.79 -19.45 -3.49
CA GLY A 17 -13.05 -18.29 -4.34
C GLY A 17 -12.31 -18.32 -5.69
N LEU A 18 -11.92 -19.49 -6.19
CA LEU A 18 -11.20 -19.61 -7.47
C LEU A 18 -12.00 -19.09 -8.67
N ASP A 19 -13.32 -19.02 -8.56
CA ASP A 19 -14.20 -18.39 -9.55
C ASP A 19 -13.94 -16.87 -9.69
N LEU A 20 -13.33 -16.25 -8.67
CA LEU A 20 -12.93 -14.84 -8.69
C LEU A 20 -11.56 -14.62 -9.32
N LEU A 21 -10.77 -15.67 -9.57
CA LEU A 21 -9.39 -15.52 -10.07
C LEU A 21 -9.35 -14.81 -11.43
N ASP A 22 -10.29 -15.14 -12.33
CA ASP A 22 -10.41 -14.49 -13.64
C ASP A 22 -10.84 -13.00 -13.54
N SER A 23 -11.48 -12.62 -12.44
CA SER A 23 -11.80 -11.22 -12.15
C SER A 23 -10.63 -10.44 -11.55
N PHE A 24 -9.58 -11.15 -11.13
CA PHE A 24 -8.38 -10.55 -10.56
C PHE A 24 -7.47 -10.01 -11.67
N ALA A 25 -7.79 -8.81 -12.14
CA ALA A 25 -7.00 -8.07 -13.12
C ALA A 25 -6.36 -6.82 -12.45
N PRO A 26 -5.12 -6.92 -11.96
CA PRO A 26 -4.40 -5.76 -11.47
C PRO A 26 -4.12 -4.80 -12.64
N THR A 27 -4.39 -3.51 -12.40
CA THR A 27 -4.07 -2.44 -13.35
C THR A 27 -2.60 -2.10 -13.20
N VAL A 28 -1.80 -2.37 -14.23
CA VAL A 28 -0.35 -2.08 -14.22
C VAL A 28 -0.09 -0.77 -14.93
N PHE A 29 0.60 0.15 -14.25
CA PHE A 29 1.13 1.38 -14.85
C PHE A 29 2.63 1.24 -15.04
N GLU A 30 3.08 1.27 -16.29
CA GLU A 30 4.50 1.22 -16.66
C GLU A 30 4.79 2.43 -17.55
N ASP A 31 5.50 3.42 -17.00
CA ASP A 31 5.86 4.65 -17.68
C ASP A 31 7.25 5.09 -17.25
N GLN A 32 8.08 5.53 -18.20
CA GLN A 32 9.46 5.97 -17.94
C GLN A 32 9.53 7.16 -16.98
N SER A 33 8.48 7.98 -16.89
CA SER A 33 8.40 9.09 -15.93
C SER A 33 8.31 8.64 -14.47
N PHE A 34 8.06 7.35 -14.21
CA PHE A 34 8.06 6.79 -12.86
C PHE A 34 9.46 6.37 -12.38
N ASP A 35 10.45 6.34 -13.27
CA ASP A 35 11.83 6.01 -12.89
C ASP A 35 12.39 7.08 -11.94
N GLY A 36 12.58 6.69 -10.67
CA GLY A 36 13.03 7.60 -9.61
C GLY A 36 11.99 8.63 -9.18
N ALA A 37 10.72 8.46 -9.55
CA ALA A 37 9.65 9.32 -9.09
C ALA A 37 9.44 9.21 -7.57
N THR A 38 9.09 10.32 -6.93
CA THR A 38 8.76 10.33 -5.51
C THR A 38 7.39 9.70 -5.27
N THR A 39 7.17 9.13 -4.07
CA THR A 39 5.86 8.58 -3.70
C THR A 39 4.76 9.64 -3.81
N THR A 40 5.05 10.92 -3.55
CA THR A 40 4.12 12.04 -3.73
C THR A 40 3.66 12.20 -5.18
N LEU A 41 4.55 12.07 -6.16
CA LEU A 41 4.19 12.14 -7.58
C LEU A 41 3.31 10.96 -7.97
N LEU A 42 3.67 9.75 -7.53
CA LEU A 42 2.91 8.53 -7.81
C LEU A 42 1.52 8.57 -7.17
N ARG A 43 1.39 9.06 -5.93
CA ARG A 43 0.09 9.29 -5.28
C ARG A 43 -0.81 10.22 -6.09
N ARG A 44 -0.26 11.30 -6.65
CA ARG A 44 -1.03 12.24 -7.50
C ARG A 44 -1.56 11.55 -8.74
N HIS A 45 -0.69 10.84 -9.47
CA HIS A 45 -1.09 10.06 -10.64
C HIS A 45 -2.16 9.01 -10.29
N PHE A 46 -1.97 8.27 -9.19
CA PHE A 46 -2.94 7.31 -8.70
C PHE A 46 -4.30 7.94 -8.38
N LYS A 47 -4.32 9.10 -7.69
CA LYS A 47 -5.57 9.82 -7.38
C LYS A 47 -6.32 10.24 -8.64
N GLU A 48 -5.60 10.67 -9.68
CA GLU A 48 -6.19 11.03 -10.98
C GLU A 48 -6.88 9.83 -11.62
N TRP A 49 -6.24 8.66 -11.62
CA TRP A 49 -6.84 7.41 -12.08
C TRP A 49 -8.05 6.98 -11.22
N ALA A 50 -7.88 6.95 -9.90
CA ALA A 50 -8.87 6.50 -8.93
C ALA A 50 -10.14 7.39 -8.93
N ALA A 51 -10.05 8.64 -9.38
CA ALA A 51 -11.21 9.53 -9.50
C ALA A 51 -12.25 9.05 -10.52
N THR A 52 -11.82 8.30 -11.55
CA THR A 52 -12.69 7.82 -12.62
C THR A 52 -12.79 6.29 -12.71
N ALA A 53 -11.76 5.57 -12.26
CA ALA A 53 -11.68 4.12 -12.38
C ALA A 53 -12.91 3.37 -11.83
N PRO A 54 -13.49 3.72 -10.66
CA PRO A 54 -14.64 2.98 -10.16
C PRO A 54 -15.85 3.03 -11.07
N GLN A 55 -16.10 4.16 -11.76
CA GLN A 55 -17.22 4.24 -12.68
C GLN A 55 -16.96 3.46 -13.97
N VAL A 56 -15.72 3.50 -14.46
CA VAL A 56 -15.30 2.76 -15.66
C VAL A 56 -15.33 1.25 -15.41
N GLU A 57 -14.88 0.80 -14.24
CA GLU A 57 -14.74 -0.61 -13.91
C GLU A 57 -16.03 -1.25 -13.35
N GLN A 58 -16.84 -0.51 -12.59
CA GLN A 58 -17.99 -1.07 -11.84
C GLN A 58 -19.36 -0.56 -12.32
N GLY A 59 -19.40 0.45 -13.21
CA GLY A 59 -20.63 0.94 -13.83
C GLY A 59 -21.67 1.58 -12.89
N ASN A 60 -21.34 1.86 -11.63
CA ASN A 60 -22.27 2.34 -10.60
C ASN A 60 -21.85 3.68 -9.95
N ASP A 61 -22.79 4.31 -9.24
CA ASP A 61 -22.66 5.63 -8.62
C ASP A 61 -21.55 5.68 -7.54
N ARG A 62 -20.85 6.82 -7.50
CA ARG A 62 -19.52 7.03 -6.89
C ARG A 62 -19.44 6.84 -5.37
N SER A 63 -20.58 6.72 -4.68
CA SER A 63 -20.72 6.98 -3.25
C SER A 63 -20.12 5.93 -2.30
N ARG A 64 -19.71 4.75 -2.79
CA ARG A 64 -19.18 3.65 -1.95
C ARG A 64 -17.77 3.17 -2.27
N PHE A 65 -17.15 3.68 -3.34
CA PHE A 65 -15.83 3.24 -3.78
C PHE A 65 -14.61 3.77 -3.01
N PRO A 66 -14.65 4.92 -2.29
CA PRO A 66 -13.51 5.39 -1.49
C PRO A 66 -13.07 4.42 -0.38
N GLN A 67 -13.90 3.41 -0.05
CA GLN A 67 -13.65 2.40 0.98
C GLN A 67 -13.07 1.09 0.42
N SER A 68 -12.97 0.94 -0.90
CA SER A 68 -12.31 -0.25 -1.47
C SER A 68 -10.80 -0.03 -1.51
N GLY A 69 -10.04 -1.01 -1.02
CA GLY A 69 -8.58 -0.99 -1.11
C GLY A 69 -8.07 -0.73 -2.53
N ARG A 70 -8.79 -1.19 -3.57
CA ARG A 70 -8.42 -1.01 -4.99
C ARG A 70 -8.24 0.43 -5.43
N TYR A 71 -9.04 1.35 -4.88
CA TYR A 71 -9.01 2.77 -5.25
C TYR A 71 -8.34 3.63 -4.17
N ARG A 72 -7.79 2.98 -3.15
CA ARG A 72 -7.16 3.62 -2.00
C ARG A 72 -5.68 3.33 -1.91
N PHE A 73 -5.27 2.11 -2.26
CA PHE A 73 -3.87 1.67 -2.22
C PHE A 73 -3.36 1.32 -3.61
N PHE A 74 -2.06 1.45 -3.79
CA PHE A 74 -1.36 0.88 -4.93
C PHE A 74 -0.07 0.22 -4.48
N ILE A 75 0.38 -0.76 -5.26
CA ILE A 75 1.65 -1.42 -5.06
C ILE A 75 2.69 -0.71 -5.91
N MET A 76 3.77 -0.26 -5.27
CA MET A 76 4.96 0.25 -5.93
C MET A 76 6.04 -0.82 -5.90
N VAL A 77 6.60 -1.11 -7.07
CA VAL A 77 7.72 -2.04 -7.25
C VAL A 77 8.90 -1.24 -7.78
N ASP A 78 9.75 -0.77 -6.88
CA ASP A 78 11.03 -0.16 -7.23
C ASP A 78 12.11 -1.22 -7.42
N GLN A 79 13.32 -0.77 -7.76
CA GLN A 79 14.47 -1.67 -7.95
C GLN A 79 14.75 -2.51 -6.70
N GLU A 80 14.66 -1.91 -5.51
CA GLU A 80 14.92 -2.60 -4.23
C GLU A 80 13.90 -3.72 -4.00
N ALA A 81 12.61 -3.42 -4.16
CA ALA A 81 11.53 -4.40 -4.03
C ALA A 81 11.67 -5.53 -5.06
N LEU A 82 11.96 -5.18 -6.32
CA LEU A 82 12.15 -6.17 -7.38
C LEU A 82 13.31 -7.12 -7.07
N GLU A 83 14.46 -6.58 -6.68
CA GLU A 83 15.64 -7.37 -6.30
C GLU A 83 15.36 -8.23 -5.06
N SER A 84 14.65 -7.69 -4.06
CA SER A 84 14.27 -8.43 -2.85
C SER A 84 13.49 -9.69 -3.19
N VAL A 85 12.51 -9.59 -4.08
CA VAL A 85 11.70 -10.72 -4.51
C VAL A 85 12.56 -11.66 -5.35
N LEU A 86 13.27 -11.17 -6.37
CA LEU A 86 14.07 -12.03 -7.26
C LEU A 86 15.17 -12.81 -6.53
N SER A 87 15.68 -12.30 -5.41
CA SER A 87 16.69 -12.96 -4.57
C SER A 87 16.18 -14.19 -3.80
N ILE A 88 14.85 -14.38 -3.73
CA ILE A 88 14.25 -15.55 -3.07
C ILE A 88 14.62 -16.82 -3.84
N SER A 89 15.35 -17.71 -3.16
CA SER A 89 15.83 -18.98 -3.71
C SER A 89 14.76 -20.06 -3.74
N ASP A 90 13.82 -20.04 -2.79
CA ASP A 90 12.74 -21.01 -2.67
C ASP A 90 11.38 -20.27 -2.61
N PRO A 91 10.63 -20.20 -3.73
CA PRO A 91 9.37 -19.49 -3.78
C PRO A 91 8.21 -20.22 -3.07
N GLU A 92 8.37 -21.48 -2.66
CA GLU A 92 7.34 -22.23 -1.94
C GLU A 92 7.37 -21.96 -0.43
N ARG A 93 8.47 -21.40 0.08
CA ARG A 93 8.56 -20.96 1.47
C ARG A 93 8.18 -19.50 1.59
N ARG A 94 7.39 -19.20 2.63
CA ARG A 94 7.09 -17.83 3.04
C ARG A 94 8.37 -17.03 3.15
N SER A 95 8.45 -15.96 2.38
CA SER A 95 9.59 -15.07 2.39
C SER A 95 9.55 -14.14 3.59
N GLU A 96 10.69 -14.01 4.26
CA GLU A 96 10.90 -12.99 5.31
C GLU A 96 11.50 -11.70 4.74
N THR A 97 12.02 -11.74 3.50
CA THR A 97 12.83 -10.67 2.92
C THR A 97 12.27 -10.09 1.63
N GLY A 98 11.42 -10.82 0.91
CA GLY A 98 10.77 -10.34 -0.30
C GLY A 98 9.61 -9.42 0.03
N PHE A 99 9.66 -8.20 -0.47
CA PHE A 99 8.63 -7.22 -0.20
C PHE A 99 8.28 -6.42 -1.45
N VAL A 100 7.15 -5.72 -1.36
CA VAL A 100 6.79 -4.59 -2.22
C VAL A 100 6.38 -3.42 -1.34
N ARG A 101 6.32 -2.22 -1.90
CA ARG A 101 5.80 -1.05 -1.16
C ARG A 101 4.29 -0.97 -1.36
N LEU A 102 3.52 -1.11 -0.29
CA LEU A 102 2.10 -0.77 -0.30
C LEU A 102 1.98 0.71 0.05
N VAL A 103 1.44 1.50 -0.88
CA VAL A 103 1.30 2.95 -0.72
C VAL A 103 -0.14 3.30 -0.48
N ASN A 104 -0.41 4.06 0.59
CA ASN A 104 -1.69 4.70 0.81
C ASN A 104 -1.82 5.92 -0.11
N GLY A 105 -2.66 5.76 -1.12
CA GLY A 105 -2.90 6.74 -2.17
C GLY A 105 -3.53 8.02 -1.66
N VAL A 106 -4.33 7.97 -0.59
CA VAL A 106 -5.02 9.15 -0.03
C VAL A 106 -4.34 9.75 1.19
N TRP A 107 -3.25 9.14 1.66
CA TRP A 107 -2.48 9.63 2.80
C TRP A 107 -2.01 11.08 2.61
N LYS A 108 -1.98 11.79 3.74
CA LYS A 108 -1.40 13.11 3.91
C LYS A 108 -0.69 13.12 5.27
N PRO A 109 0.36 13.94 5.45
CA PRO A 109 0.91 14.19 6.77
C PRO A 109 -0.19 14.60 7.74
N GLU A 110 -0.13 14.09 8.95
CA GLU A 110 -1.03 14.51 10.01
C GLU A 110 -0.67 15.95 10.39
N GLU A 111 -1.64 16.85 10.22
CA GLU A 111 -1.55 18.24 10.66
C GLU A 111 -2.46 18.33 11.89
N LEU A 112 -1.88 18.19 13.07
CA LEU A 112 -2.61 18.37 14.32
C LEU A 112 -2.91 19.85 14.53
N ASP A 113 -4.12 20.15 14.98
CA ASP A 113 -4.47 21.51 15.40
C ASP A 113 -3.96 21.82 16.83
N GLU A 114 -4.11 23.08 17.26
CA GLU A 114 -3.63 23.53 18.57
C GLU A 114 -4.30 22.75 19.73
N GLU A 115 -5.56 22.34 19.59
CA GLU A 115 -6.27 21.58 20.62
C GLU A 115 -5.72 20.15 20.72
N GLU A 116 -5.47 19.50 19.59
CA GLU A 116 -4.89 18.14 19.54
C GLU A 116 -3.45 18.11 20.06
N LEU A 117 -2.65 19.14 19.76
CA LEU A 117 -1.28 19.27 20.29
C LEU A 117 -1.28 19.45 21.81
N GLU A 118 -2.20 20.26 22.35
CA GLU A 118 -2.36 20.44 23.79
C GLU A 118 -2.78 19.14 24.50
N GLU A 119 -3.70 18.36 23.92
CA GLU A 119 -4.12 17.05 24.46
C GLU A 119 -2.98 16.03 24.51
N LEU A 120 -2.07 16.08 23.53
CA LEU A 120 -0.89 15.21 23.46
C LEU A 120 0.33 15.74 24.23
N GLU A 121 0.18 16.88 24.92
CA GLU A 121 1.27 17.59 25.62
C GLU A 121 2.45 17.97 24.69
N ILE A 122 2.18 18.18 23.40
CA ILE A 122 3.17 18.56 22.38
C ILE A 122 3.20 20.08 22.26
N SER A 123 4.36 20.68 22.53
CA SER A 123 4.51 22.15 22.52
C SER A 123 4.95 22.71 21.16
N ASP A 124 5.55 21.88 20.33
CA ASP A 124 6.02 22.22 18.98
C ASP A 124 5.67 21.06 18.03
N PRO A 125 4.92 21.28 16.92
CA PRO A 125 4.60 20.24 15.94
C PRO A 125 5.82 19.47 15.42
N SER A 126 7.02 20.08 15.41
CA SER A 126 8.26 19.39 15.03
C SER A 126 8.67 18.28 16.00
N GLU A 127 8.13 18.22 17.21
CA GLU A 127 8.32 17.09 18.14
C GLU A 127 7.70 15.78 17.61
N LEU A 128 6.83 15.83 16.60
CA LEU A 128 6.33 14.65 15.88
C LEU A 128 7.35 14.08 14.89
N GLU A 129 8.32 14.88 14.45
CA GLU A 129 9.35 14.51 13.47
C GLU A 129 10.58 13.85 14.13
N ILE A 130 10.37 12.69 14.76
CA ILE A 130 11.41 12.03 15.57
C ILE A 130 12.27 11.02 14.80
N HIS A 131 11.93 10.70 13.55
CA HIS A 131 12.62 9.68 12.75
C HIS A 131 13.55 10.27 11.70
N GLU A 132 14.49 9.45 11.22
CA GLU A 132 15.23 9.78 10.00
C GLU A 132 14.23 9.99 8.84
N PRO A 133 14.35 11.10 8.08
CA PRO A 133 13.40 11.41 7.02
C PRO A 133 13.42 10.36 5.89
N LEU A 134 12.26 9.77 5.61
CA LEU A 134 12.04 8.93 4.44
C LEU A 134 11.32 9.74 3.38
N GLU A 135 11.97 9.94 2.23
CA GLU A 135 11.45 10.79 1.14
C GLU A 135 11.04 12.20 1.62
N GLY A 136 11.75 12.73 2.62
CA GLY A 136 11.48 14.04 3.20
C GLY A 136 10.42 14.07 4.32
N CYS A 137 9.92 12.91 4.77
CA CYS A 137 8.96 12.82 5.88
C CYS A 137 9.59 12.10 7.10
N ALA A 138 9.63 12.82 8.22
CA ALA A 138 10.20 12.37 9.49
C ALA A 138 9.15 11.90 10.52
N LEU A 139 7.86 11.96 10.16
CA LEU A 139 6.76 11.39 10.95
C LEU A 139 6.88 9.86 11.00
N GLU A 140 6.24 9.23 11.99
CA GLU A 140 6.17 7.77 12.10
C GLU A 140 5.51 7.15 10.86
N ASP A 141 4.30 7.61 10.50
CA ASP A 141 3.62 7.23 9.26
C ASP A 141 4.08 8.09 8.08
N VAL A 142 4.65 7.47 7.04
CA VAL A 142 5.06 8.13 5.78
C VAL A 142 4.09 7.87 4.62
N GLY A 143 2.98 7.20 4.92
CA GLY A 143 1.91 6.82 4.01
C GLY A 143 2.27 5.69 3.05
N TRP A 144 3.33 4.95 3.35
CA TRP A 144 3.70 3.72 2.65
C TRP A 144 4.45 2.80 3.61
N MET A 145 4.33 1.49 3.39
CA MET A 145 5.03 0.48 4.18
C MET A 145 5.55 -0.64 3.28
N LYS A 146 6.58 -1.36 3.74
CA LYS A 146 6.99 -2.60 3.09
C LYS A 146 6.07 -3.72 3.54
N VAL A 147 5.48 -4.43 2.59
CA VAL A 147 4.61 -5.58 2.83
C VAL A 147 5.22 -6.78 2.13
N SER A 148 5.13 -7.95 2.76
CA SER A 148 5.46 -9.21 2.09
C SER A 148 4.78 -9.27 0.72
N TYR A 149 5.54 -9.58 -0.33
CA TYR A 149 4.97 -9.67 -1.69
C TYR A 149 3.85 -10.72 -1.77
N GLU A 150 3.81 -11.68 -0.84
CA GLU A 150 2.79 -12.72 -0.73
C GLU A 150 1.44 -12.18 -0.23
N ASP A 151 1.49 -11.11 0.58
CA ASP A 151 0.33 -10.53 1.25
C ASP A 151 -0.16 -9.22 0.60
N ALA A 152 0.65 -8.62 -0.28
CA ALA A 152 0.45 -7.26 -0.77
C ALA A 152 -0.80 -7.04 -1.64
N GLU A 153 -1.31 -8.10 -2.28
CA GLU A 153 -2.46 -8.03 -3.20
C GLU A 153 -3.77 -8.35 -2.45
N ALA A 154 -4.39 -9.51 -2.72
CA ALA A 154 -5.73 -9.85 -2.24
C ALA A 154 -5.89 -9.66 -0.72
N ARG A 155 -4.89 -10.02 0.09
CA ARG A 155 -4.96 -9.88 1.55
C ARG A 155 -4.96 -8.43 2.00
N ALA A 156 -3.96 -7.64 1.61
CA ALA A 156 -3.88 -6.24 1.99
C ALA A 156 -5.08 -5.42 1.51
N PHE A 157 -5.53 -5.64 0.27
CA PHE A 157 -6.64 -4.88 -0.31
C PHE A 157 -7.99 -5.23 0.31
N LEU A 158 -8.13 -6.41 0.92
CA LEU A 158 -9.35 -6.83 1.63
C LEU A 158 -9.31 -6.49 3.12
N LYS A 159 -8.14 -6.57 3.77
CA LYS A 159 -8.00 -6.39 5.22
C LYS A 159 -7.72 -4.96 5.64
N ILE A 160 -7.19 -4.14 4.75
CA ILE A 160 -6.94 -2.72 5.01
C ILE A 160 -8.04 -1.94 4.30
N GLY A 161 -9.18 -1.76 4.98
CA GLY A 161 -10.35 -1.06 4.42
C GLY A 161 -10.31 0.44 4.64
N ASP A 162 -9.73 0.89 5.77
CA ASP A 162 -9.77 2.28 6.19
C ASP A 162 -8.47 2.77 6.87
N ASN A 163 -8.53 3.92 7.53
CA ASN A 163 -7.41 4.48 8.29
C ASN A 163 -7.11 3.68 9.57
N VAL A 164 -8.14 3.12 10.21
CA VAL A 164 -8.00 2.36 11.47
C VAL A 164 -7.27 1.05 11.18
N ASP A 165 -7.66 0.35 10.12
CA ASP A 165 -6.97 -0.84 9.66
C ASP A 165 -5.52 -0.50 9.28
N TRP A 166 -5.31 0.58 8.50
CA TRP A 166 -3.97 1.02 8.12
C TRP A 166 -3.06 1.19 9.34
N SER A 167 -3.48 1.97 10.34
CA SER A 167 -2.70 2.18 11.57
C SER A 167 -2.44 0.88 12.35
N SER A 168 -3.32 -0.11 12.25
CA SER A 168 -3.16 -1.40 12.94
C SER A 168 -2.08 -2.29 12.32
N TYR A 169 -1.86 -2.17 11.00
CA TYR A 169 -0.85 -2.95 10.27
C TYR A 169 0.42 -2.16 9.97
N TYR A 170 0.38 -0.84 10.05
CA TYR A 170 1.48 0.02 9.65
C TYR A 170 2.77 -0.31 10.41
N GLN A 171 3.85 -0.43 9.64
CA GLN A 171 5.19 -0.44 10.18
C GLN A 171 6.05 0.49 9.35
N ARG A 172 6.75 1.39 10.06
CA ARG A 172 7.72 2.26 9.45
C ARG A 172 8.84 1.44 8.81
N PRO A 173 9.15 1.67 7.51
CA PRO A 173 10.34 1.10 6.89
C PRO A 173 11.61 1.43 7.72
N PRO A 174 12.58 0.50 7.85
CA PRO A 174 12.82 -0.65 6.97
C PRO A 174 12.07 -1.94 7.34
N CYS A 175 11.23 -1.95 8.37
CA CYS A 175 10.45 -3.13 8.77
C CYS A 175 9.52 -3.61 7.64
N ILE A 176 9.32 -4.92 7.54
CA ILE A 176 8.45 -5.56 6.56
C ILE A 176 7.26 -6.19 7.30
N VAL A 177 6.05 -5.83 6.90
CA VAL A 177 4.83 -6.44 7.41
C VAL A 177 4.65 -7.82 6.76
N THR A 178 4.65 -8.88 7.57
CA THR A 178 4.53 -10.29 7.11
C THR A 178 3.30 -11.01 7.66
N TRP A 179 2.36 -10.26 8.26
CA TRP A 179 1.15 -10.78 8.91
C TRP A 179 -0.09 -9.97 8.58
N ILE A 180 -0.38 -9.79 7.29
CA ILE A 180 -1.66 -9.20 6.87
C ILE A 180 -2.76 -10.26 6.86
#